data_AF-A0A0G2H4V2-F1
#
_entry.id   AF-A0A0G2H4V2-F1
#
_cell.length_a   1.000
_cell.length_b   1.000
_cell.length_c   1.000
_cell.angle_alpha   90.00
_cell.angle_beta   90.00
_cell.angle_gamma   90.00
#
_symmetry.space_group_name_H-M   'P 1'
#
loop_
_entity.id
_entity.type
_entity.pdbx_description
1 polymer ?
#
loop_
_entity_poly.entity_id
_entity_poly.type
_entity_poly.pdbx_seq_one_letter_code
_entity_poly.pdbx_strand_id
1 'polypeptide(L)'
;MLWISWTSILPLLTLICLLIAWLIERKSAFVHVTVATCCILIYVAAYIDQNDISVDNIYMKAASHIDFEHLDRLCEENATMVLFSVAALWLLRRASQTLWKPVPELINILGVDVPDAPDVVLSGIGLDKATVSWARPHPSKPVHKFLIQVNGVVVGESPANQETAITVTGLKPNHFYNVRVIAVGSNSFQAGSQVVRLQTFDPSGRPRLGNSRLPPNFEPEEPPSTIQGENADENGAPRSPLPAIESATIPDGGPALTREPSTAGTSEAEVRELGQRFSNIKAEIEDTMAVITREEEDSKKLLDELEQEKQQRKAEQKKKEEQTEKLKKEMGTTERAMRSTVQRRTQLEKELKSKQAERSRYYDNIAKMERQIKEWRKEKESFEEQKKSVEEEAKSKMAEVRQCNEKLQAECSQLEADLKFKRDQVKLLEDDRKKLPGGEDDEEWRQYNLEKRREWQRREREWNMKLYQETKRAKELDDSLNSIHAQLQQIPQAAFALYNQANTPGAEFDTPSQAQAKRRSHHSKR
;
A
#
# COMPACT_ATOMS: atom_id res chain seq x y z
N MET A 1 -44.57 -23.88 36.28
CA MET A 1 -43.74 -22.99 35.43
C MET A 1 -42.38 -23.64 35.27
N LEU A 2 -41.97 -23.99 34.05
CA LEU A 2 -40.67 -24.61 33.80
C LEU A 2 -39.59 -23.53 33.71
N TRP A 3 -38.73 -23.43 34.72
CA TRP A 3 -37.55 -22.59 34.66
C TRP A 3 -36.50 -23.28 33.81
N ILE A 4 -36.25 -22.75 32.61
CA ILE A 4 -35.18 -23.20 31.73
C ILE A 4 -33.85 -22.85 32.41
N SER A 5 -32.97 -23.84 32.57
CA SER A 5 -31.65 -23.64 33.18
C SER A 5 -30.81 -22.65 32.36
N TRP A 6 -30.14 -21.71 33.04
CA TRP A 6 -29.30 -20.68 32.41
C TRP A 6 -28.22 -21.26 31.50
N THR A 7 -27.72 -22.46 31.82
CA THR A 7 -26.79 -23.26 31.01
C THR A 7 -27.30 -23.58 29.60
N SER A 8 -28.62 -23.66 29.40
CA SER A 8 -29.26 -23.92 28.11
C SER A 8 -29.56 -22.64 27.32
N ILE A 9 -29.62 -21.49 28.01
CA ILE A 9 -29.93 -20.18 27.42
C ILE A 9 -28.67 -19.57 26.79
N LEU A 10 -27.52 -19.69 27.46
CA LEU A 10 -26.23 -19.19 27.00
C LEU A 10 -25.82 -19.64 25.57
N PRO A 11 -25.80 -20.93 25.21
CA PRO A 11 -25.43 -21.35 23.84
C PRO A 11 -26.43 -20.88 22.78
N LEU A 12 -27.71 -20.75 23.15
CA LEU A 12 -28.75 -20.23 22.27
C LEU A 12 -28.56 -18.71 22.04
N LEU A 13 -28.20 -17.97 23.08
CA LEU A 13 -27.87 -16.55 23.02
C LEU A 13 -26.61 -16.29 22.18
N THR A 14 -25.55 -17.10 22.32
CA THR A 14 -24.33 -16.93 21.50
C THR A 14 -24.58 -17.24 20.03
N LEU A 15 -25.40 -18.26 19.71
CA LEU A 15 -25.85 -18.53 18.34
C LEU A 15 -26.65 -17.36 17.76
N ILE A 16 -27.58 -16.78 18.54
CA ILE A 16 -28.36 -15.60 18.13
C ILE A 16 -27.44 -14.39 17.90
N CYS A 17 -26.47 -14.15 18.78
CA CYS A 17 -25.48 -13.07 18.61
C CYS A 17 -24.60 -13.26 17.35
N LEU A 18 -24.17 -14.49 17.05
CA LEU A 18 -23.42 -14.79 15.82
C LEU A 18 -24.29 -14.62 14.57
N LEU A 19 -25.58 -14.98 14.64
CA LEU A 19 -26.52 -14.84 13.53
C LEU A 19 -26.90 -13.37 13.26
N ILE A 20 -27.05 -12.56 14.32
CA ILE A 20 -27.19 -11.09 14.23
C ILE A 20 -25.91 -10.46 13.66
N ALA A 21 -24.73 -10.88 14.14
CA ALA A 21 -23.46 -10.40 13.60
C ALA A 21 -23.24 -10.80 12.13
N TRP A 22 -23.81 -11.92 11.68
CA TRP A 22 -23.79 -12.33 10.27
C TRP A 22 -24.74 -11.52 9.38
N LEU A 23 -25.84 -11.00 9.94
CA LEU A 23 -26.81 -10.14 9.25
C LEU A 23 -26.34 -8.67 9.12
N ILE A 24 -25.45 -8.19 9.99
CA ILE A 24 -24.94 -6.80 9.95
C ILE A 24 -23.76 -6.69 8.98
N GLU A 25 -24.08 -6.22 7.77
CA GLU A 25 -23.21 -5.82 6.65
C GLU A 25 -21.83 -6.49 6.47
N ARG A 26 -21.79 -7.32 5.43
CA ARG A 26 -20.70 -8.14 4.85
C ARG A 26 -19.34 -7.44 4.54
N LYS A 27 -19.13 -6.18 4.91
CA LYS A 27 -17.97 -5.35 4.49
C LYS A 27 -16.80 -5.30 5.47
N SER A 28 -16.94 -5.76 6.72
CA SER A 28 -15.81 -5.79 7.66
C SER A 28 -15.61 -7.17 8.30
N ALA A 29 -14.75 -7.97 7.66
CA ALA A 29 -14.31 -9.27 8.19
C ALA A 29 -13.75 -9.16 9.63
N PHE A 30 -13.16 -8.00 9.96
CA PHE A 30 -12.66 -7.68 11.29
C PHE A 30 -13.75 -7.80 12.37
N VAL A 31 -14.95 -7.25 12.16
CA VAL A 31 -16.04 -7.30 13.16
C VAL A 31 -16.51 -8.73 13.40
N HIS A 32 -16.66 -9.55 12.34
CA HIS A 32 -17.01 -10.96 12.52
C HIS A 32 -15.93 -11.75 13.29
N VAL A 33 -14.64 -11.48 13.03
CA VAL A 33 -13.53 -12.11 13.76
C VAL A 33 -13.51 -11.67 15.23
N THR A 34 -13.69 -10.37 15.52
CA THR A 34 -13.73 -9.85 16.89
C THR A 34 -14.94 -10.39 17.67
N VAL A 35 -16.12 -10.47 17.05
CA VAL A 35 -17.30 -11.06 17.70
C VAL A 35 -17.11 -12.56 17.93
N ALA A 36 -16.52 -13.30 16.98
CA ALA A 36 -16.23 -14.71 17.15
C ALA A 36 -15.20 -14.96 18.29
N THR A 37 -14.12 -14.19 18.38
CA THR A 37 -13.17 -14.30 19.50
C THR A 37 -13.79 -13.89 20.82
N CYS A 38 -14.64 -12.85 20.87
CA CYS A 38 -15.39 -12.51 22.08
C CYS A 38 -16.35 -13.64 22.50
N CYS A 39 -17.07 -14.26 21.56
CA CYS A 39 -17.94 -15.41 21.86
C CYS A 39 -17.15 -16.63 22.37
N ILE A 40 -15.97 -16.91 21.80
CA ILE A 40 -15.08 -17.98 22.29
C ILE A 40 -14.54 -17.65 23.68
N LEU A 41 -14.11 -16.42 23.94
CA LEU A 41 -13.63 -15.98 25.25
C LEU A 41 -14.74 -16.02 26.32
N ILE A 42 -15.98 -15.65 25.97
CA ILE A 42 -17.14 -15.75 26.85
C ILE A 42 -17.51 -17.21 27.10
N TYR A 43 -17.44 -18.08 26.09
CA TYR A 43 -17.67 -19.52 26.25
C TYR A 43 -16.61 -20.17 27.15
N VAL A 44 -15.33 -19.81 26.97
CA VAL A 44 -14.21 -20.24 27.82
C VAL A 44 -14.39 -19.71 29.24
N ALA A 45 -14.72 -18.44 29.44
CA ALA A 45 -14.97 -17.87 30.77
C ALA A 45 -16.16 -18.53 31.48
N ALA A 46 -17.26 -18.80 30.76
CA ALA A 46 -18.44 -19.47 31.30
C ALA A 46 -18.21 -20.97 31.60
N TYR A 47 -17.21 -21.60 30.97
CA TYR A 47 -16.81 -22.98 31.25
C TYR A 47 -15.75 -23.07 32.37
N ILE A 48 -15.04 -21.97 32.66
CA ILE A 48 -14.01 -21.89 33.72
C ILE A 48 -14.62 -21.69 35.12
N ASP A 49 -15.87 -21.23 35.24
CA ASP A 49 -16.54 -20.99 36.53
C ASP A 49 -17.06 -22.27 37.22
N GLN A 50 -16.30 -23.37 37.10
CA GLN A 50 -16.55 -24.63 37.79
C GLN A 50 -15.34 -25.01 38.64
N ASN A 51 -15.45 -24.72 39.94
CA ASN A 51 -14.45 -24.87 41.00
C ASN A 51 -13.53 -26.12 40.89
N ASP A 52 -12.29 -25.94 40.42
CA ASP A 52 -11.02 -26.39 41.05
C ASP A 52 -9.87 -26.32 40.02
N ILE A 53 -9.31 -25.12 39.83
CA ILE A 53 -8.28 -24.88 38.82
C ILE A 53 -7.15 -24.01 39.39
N SER A 54 -6.19 -24.66 40.06
CA SER A 54 -4.82 -24.13 40.10
C SER A 54 -4.20 -24.25 38.70
N VAL A 55 -3.43 -23.26 38.27
CA VAL A 55 -2.72 -23.28 36.98
C VAL A 55 -1.81 -24.50 36.87
N ASP A 56 -1.20 -24.92 37.99
CA ASP A 56 -0.38 -26.12 38.07
C ASP A 56 -1.18 -27.40 37.76
N ASN A 57 -2.45 -27.48 38.13
CA ASN A 57 -3.29 -28.63 37.81
C ASN A 57 -3.66 -28.69 36.31
N ILE A 58 -3.79 -27.55 35.62
CA ILE A 58 -3.91 -27.57 34.15
C ILE A 58 -2.58 -28.00 33.55
N TYR A 59 -1.46 -27.39 33.99
CA TYR A 59 -0.16 -27.66 33.39
C TYR A 59 0.26 -29.11 33.58
N MET A 60 0.09 -29.68 34.78
CA MET A 60 0.38 -31.09 35.07
C MET A 60 -0.56 -32.05 34.34
N LYS A 61 -1.86 -31.72 34.21
CA LYS A 61 -2.84 -32.57 33.52
C LYS A 61 -2.74 -32.48 31.99
N ALA A 62 -2.26 -31.36 31.46
CA ALA A 62 -1.88 -31.23 30.06
C ALA A 62 -0.55 -31.95 29.79
N ALA A 63 0.45 -31.80 30.65
CA ALA A 63 1.73 -32.52 30.54
C ALA A 63 1.53 -34.04 30.61
N SER A 64 0.72 -34.55 31.54
CA SER A 64 0.38 -35.98 31.63
C SER A 64 -0.52 -36.52 30.51
N HIS A 65 -0.99 -35.65 29.60
CA HIS A 65 -1.67 -36.04 28.36
C HIS A 65 -0.79 -35.83 27.11
N ILE A 66 0.39 -35.23 27.27
CA ILE A 66 1.41 -35.04 26.22
C ILE A 66 2.65 -35.88 26.62
N ASP A 67 2.42 -37.13 27.02
CA ASP A 67 3.47 -38.13 27.00
C ASP A 67 3.80 -38.46 25.54
N PHE A 68 5.08 -38.33 25.16
CA PHE A 68 5.54 -38.57 23.79
C PHE A 68 5.13 -39.96 23.25
N GLU A 69 5.05 -40.98 24.11
CA GLU A 69 4.59 -42.34 23.75
C GLU A 69 3.13 -42.40 23.28
N HIS A 70 2.26 -41.49 23.74
CA HIS A 70 0.88 -41.42 23.25
C HIS A 70 0.75 -40.58 21.98
N LEU A 71 1.70 -39.67 21.72
CA LEU A 71 1.68 -38.85 20.51
C LEU A 71 1.95 -39.69 19.26
N ASP A 72 2.89 -40.64 19.31
CA ASP A 72 3.15 -41.58 18.22
C ASP A 72 1.93 -42.47 17.95
N ARG A 73 1.25 -42.97 19.00
CA ARG A 73 0.06 -43.81 18.87
C ARG A 73 -1.15 -43.05 18.30
N LEU A 74 -1.36 -41.80 18.73
CA LEU A 74 -2.34 -40.88 18.14
C LEU A 74 -2.00 -40.55 16.68
N CYS A 75 -0.71 -40.37 16.35
CA CYS A 75 -0.24 -40.14 14.99
C CYS A 75 -0.39 -41.37 14.09
N GLU A 76 -0.24 -42.60 14.59
CA GLU A 76 -0.53 -43.81 13.80
C GLU A 76 -2.04 -43.99 13.57
N GLU A 77 -2.85 -43.96 14.64
CA GLU A 77 -4.30 -44.20 14.54
C GLU A 77 -5.04 -43.08 13.78
N ASN A 78 -4.57 -41.84 13.87
CA ASN A 78 -5.19 -40.66 13.25
C ASN A 78 -4.29 -39.99 12.20
N ALA A 79 -3.33 -40.72 11.62
CA ALA A 79 -2.39 -40.23 10.60
C ALA A 79 -3.09 -39.42 9.50
N THR A 80 -4.25 -39.90 9.04
CA THR A 80 -5.07 -39.25 8.02
C THR A 80 -5.61 -37.90 8.49
N MET A 81 -6.18 -37.81 9.70
CA MET A 81 -6.66 -36.55 10.30
C MET A 81 -5.52 -35.55 10.53
N VAL A 82 -4.34 -36.01 10.95
CA VAL A 82 -3.15 -35.17 11.13
C VAL A 82 -2.67 -34.64 9.77
N LEU A 83 -2.57 -35.50 8.75
CA LEU A 83 -2.23 -35.09 7.39
C LEU A 83 -3.27 -34.12 6.79
N PHE A 84 -4.57 -34.36 6.98
CA PHE A 84 -5.62 -33.46 6.50
C PHE A 84 -5.60 -32.12 7.23
N SER A 85 -5.37 -32.08 8.54
CA SER A 85 -5.29 -30.82 9.29
C SER A 85 -4.01 -30.04 8.97
N VAL A 86 -2.86 -30.69 8.81
CA VAL A 86 -1.62 -30.06 8.31
C VAL A 86 -1.79 -29.54 6.88
N ALA A 87 -2.43 -30.31 5.99
CA ALA A 87 -2.74 -29.87 4.62
C ALA A 87 -3.74 -28.69 4.61
N ALA A 88 -4.77 -28.71 5.46
CA ALA A 88 -5.72 -27.62 5.61
C ALA A 88 -5.07 -26.35 6.17
N LEU A 89 -4.19 -26.47 7.18
CA LEU A 89 -3.39 -25.36 7.70
C LEU A 89 -2.40 -24.83 6.65
N TRP A 90 -1.79 -25.70 5.86
CA TRP A 90 -0.93 -25.30 4.74
C TRP A 90 -1.72 -24.55 3.66
N LEU A 91 -2.89 -25.06 3.27
CA LEU A 91 -3.80 -24.40 2.32
C LEU A 91 -4.33 -23.08 2.86
N LEU A 92 -4.69 -23.00 4.15
CA LEU A 92 -5.17 -21.77 4.79
C LEU A 92 -4.05 -20.72 4.89
N ARG A 93 -2.83 -21.14 5.23
CA ARG A 93 -1.63 -20.30 5.18
C ARG A 93 -1.34 -19.83 3.75
N ARG A 94 -1.45 -20.72 2.75
CA ARG A 94 -1.25 -20.40 1.33
C ARG A 94 -2.31 -19.42 0.81
N ALA A 95 -3.57 -19.62 1.18
CA ALA A 95 -4.69 -18.75 0.84
C ALA A 95 -4.53 -17.37 1.51
N SER A 96 -4.18 -17.33 2.80
CA SER A 96 -3.87 -16.09 3.51
C SER A 96 -2.68 -15.34 2.88
N GLN A 97 -1.58 -16.02 2.59
CA GLN A 97 -0.45 -15.43 1.84
C GLN A 97 -0.87 -14.88 0.46
N THR A 98 -1.83 -15.52 -0.21
CA THR A 98 -2.33 -15.09 -1.51
C THR A 98 -3.28 -13.88 -1.38
N LEU A 99 -4.12 -13.84 -0.35
CA LEU A 99 -4.97 -12.69 -0.01
C LEU A 99 -4.17 -11.45 0.43
N TRP A 100 -2.97 -11.66 0.96
CA TRP A 100 -2.04 -10.61 1.40
C TRP A 100 -1.03 -10.20 0.31
N LYS A 101 -1.01 -10.86 -0.85
CA LYS A 101 -0.26 -10.37 -2.02
C LYS A 101 -0.96 -9.14 -2.59
N PRO A 102 -0.20 -8.09 -2.97
CA PRO A 102 -0.80 -6.92 -3.61
C PRO A 102 -1.44 -7.34 -4.94
N VAL A 103 -2.68 -6.89 -5.17
CA VAL A 103 -3.51 -7.26 -6.34
C VAL A 103 -2.76 -7.20 -7.68
N PRO A 104 -1.86 -6.22 -7.97
CA PRO A 104 -1.07 -6.21 -9.21
C PRO A 104 -0.17 -7.43 -9.43
N GLU A 105 0.41 -8.02 -8.37
CA GLU A 105 1.19 -9.26 -8.50
C GLU A 105 0.29 -10.44 -8.83
N LEU A 106 -0.89 -10.50 -8.21
CA LEU A 106 -1.82 -11.61 -8.41
C LEU A 106 -2.36 -11.62 -9.85
N ILE A 107 -2.66 -10.45 -10.41
CA ILE A 107 -3.05 -10.24 -11.81
C ILE A 107 -1.96 -10.76 -12.76
N ASN A 108 -0.70 -10.39 -12.51
CA ASN A 108 0.46 -10.82 -13.31
C ASN A 108 0.69 -12.34 -13.22
N ILE A 109 0.51 -12.95 -12.04
CA ILE A 109 0.68 -14.39 -11.81
C ILE A 109 -0.47 -15.21 -12.43
N LEU A 110 -1.70 -14.68 -12.45
CA LEU A 110 -2.86 -15.33 -13.08
C LEU A 110 -2.87 -15.19 -14.62
N GLY A 111 -1.93 -14.45 -15.22
CA GLY A 111 -1.94 -14.18 -16.67
C GLY A 111 -3.14 -13.33 -17.12
N VAL A 112 -3.75 -12.57 -16.21
CA VAL A 112 -4.89 -11.72 -16.50
C VAL A 112 -4.38 -10.38 -17.03
N ASP A 113 -4.36 -10.21 -18.34
CA ASP A 113 -3.94 -8.95 -18.96
C ASP A 113 -5.03 -7.88 -18.80
N VAL A 114 -4.87 -7.04 -17.76
CA VAL A 114 -5.70 -5.85 -17.55
C VAL A 114 -5.07 -4.69 -18.32
N PRO A 115 -5.78 -4.07 -19.28
CA PRO A 115 -5.25 -2.95 -20.03
C PRO A 115 -4.95 -1.77 -19.10
N ASP A 116 -3.92 -0.98 -19.42
CA ASP A 116 -3.68 0.27 -18.70
C ASP A 116 -4.72 1.33 -19.09
N ALA A 117 -5.06 2.20 -18.13
CA ALA A 117 -6.00 3.30 -18.37
C ALA A 117 -5.38 4.26 -19.41
N PRO A 118 -6.08 4.60 -20.51
CA PRO A 118 -5.50 5.43 -21.55
C PRO A 118 -5.39 6.88 -21.09
N ASP A 119 -4.25 7.51 -21.33
CA ASP A 119 -4.08 8.96 -21.12
C ASP A 119 -4.84 9.71 -22.21
N VAL A 120 -5.86 10.48 -21.81
CA VAL A 120 -6.78 11.18 -22.72
C VAL A 120 -6.49 12.68 -22.72
N VAL A 121 -6.33 13.23 -23.92
CA VAL A 121 -6.07 14.65 -24.18
C VAL A 121 -7.13 15.19 -25.13
N LEU A 122 -7.64 16.39 -24.84
CA LEU A 122 -8.59 17.09 -25.69
C LEU A 122 -7.85 17.81 -26.82
N SER A 123 -7.99 17.31 -28.06
CA SER A 123 -7.28 17.81 -29.24
C SER A 123 -7.98 19.01 -29.89
N GLY A 124 -9.30 19.13 -29.73
CA GLY A 124 -10.09 20.23 -30.30
C GLY A 124 -11.50 20.34 -29.74
N ILE A 125 -12.02 21.55 -29.70
CA ILE A 125 -13.41 21.88 -29.33
C ILE A 125 -14.01 22.70 -30.47
N GLY A 126 -15.29 22.46 -30.77
CA GLY A 126 -16.09 23.28 -31.67
C GLY A 126 -17.47 23.61 -31.10
N LEU A 127 -18.36 24.07 -31.98
CA LEU A 127 -19.76 24.41 -31.68
C LEU A 127 -20.58 23.17 -31.29
N ASP A 128 -20.44 22.12 -32.09
CA ASP A 128 -21.27 20.91 -32.08
C ASP A 128 -20.43 19.62 -31.96
N LYS A 129 -19.10 19.78 -31.82
CA LYS A 129 -18.14 18.68 -31.86
C LYS A 129 -16.98 18.87 -30.89
N ALA A 130 -16.40 17.75 -30.45
CA ALA A 130 -15.18 17.71 -29.66
C ALA A 130 -14.27 16.56 -30.15
N THR A 131 -13.01 16.86 -30.40
CA THR A 131 -12.00 15.87 -30.83
C THR A 131 -11.14 15.50 -29.65
N VAL A 132 -11.12 14.21 -29.32
CA VAL A 132 -10.43 13.63 -28.18
C VAL A 132 -9.42 12.60 -28.67
N SER A 133 -8.17 12.77 -28.27
CA SER A 133 -7.05 11.87 -28.58
C SER A 133 -6.56 11.15 -27.33
N TRP A 134 -5.98 9.96 -27.49
CA TRP A 134 -5.37 9.21 -26.41
C TRP A 134 -4.01 8.62 -26.81
N ALA A 135 -3.21 8.28 -25.79
CA ALA A 135 -1.94 7.58 -25.98
C ALA A 135 -2.15 6.17 -26.58
N ARG A 136 -1.24 5.75 -27.45
CA ARG A 136 -1.25 4.39 -28.01
C ARG A 136 -0.89 3.37 -26.91
N PRO A 137 -1.60 2.24 -26.80
CA PRO A 137 -1.32 1.23 -25.77
C PRO A 137 0.09 0.63 -25.95
N HIS A 138 0.72 0.27 -24.83
CA HIS A 138 2.05 -0.30 -24.81
C HIS A 138 2.04 -1.74 -25.38
N PRO A 139 3.02 -2.17 -26.21
CA PRO A 139 3.00 -3.48 -26.86
C PRO A 139 3.04 -4.68 -25.89
N SER A 140 3.33 -4.47 -24.60
CA SER A 140 3.28 -5.51 -23.57
C SER A 140 1.88 -5.76 -22.98
N LYS A 141 0.87 -4.95 -23.34
CA LYS A 141 -0.53 -5.07 -22.87
C LYS A 141 -1.50 -4.72 -24.01
N PRO A 142 -1.77 -5.65 -24.94
CA PRO A 142 -2.67 -5.41 -26.07
C PRO A 142 -4.10 -5.05 -25.63
N VAL A 143 -4.50 -3.82 -25.95
CA VAL A 143 -5.91 -3.40 -25.94
C VAL A 143 -6.59 -3.97 -27.19
N HIS A 144 -7.82 -4.46 -27.06
CA HIS A 144 -8.64 -4.92 -28.18
C HIS A 144 -9.42 -3.77 -28.81
N LYS A 145 -10.06 -2.94 -27.97
CA LYS A 145 -10.85 -1.78 -28.39
C LYS A 145 -10.95 -0.69 -27.32
N PHE A 146 -11.36 0.50 -27.74
CA PHE A 146 -11.66 1.65 -26.91
C PHE A 146 -13.16 1.98 -27.00
N LEU A 147 -13.82 2.13 -25.86
CA LEU A 147 -15.19 2.63 -25.76
C LEU A 147 -15.17 4.09 -25.34
N ILE A 148 -15.94 4.93 -26.01
CA ILE A 148 -16.00 6.37 -25.75
C ILE A 148 -17.33 6.68 -25.06
N GLN A 149 -17.23 7.24 -23.86
CA GLN A 149 -18.36 7.50 -22.96
C GLN A 149 -18.54 9.01 -22.78
N VAL A 150 -19.76 9.51 -23.00
CA VAL A 150 -20.14 10.92 -22.82
C VAL A 150 -21.31 10.97 -21.83
N ASN A 151 -21.13 11.73 -20.74
CA ASN A 151 -22.11 11.85 -19.65
C ASN A 151 -22.62 10.49 -19.09
N GLY A 152 -21.78 9.45 -19.14
CA GLY A 152 -22.11 8.10 -18.68
C GLY A 152 -22.63 7.14 -19.77
N VAL A 153 -22.97 7.63 -20.96
CA VAL A 153 -23.48 6.81 -22.08
C VAL A 153 -22.33 6.50 -23.06
N VAL A 154 -22.20 5.25 -23.51
CA VAL A 154 -21.24 4.88 -24.56
C VAL A 154 -21.78 5.37 -25.91
N VAL A 155 -21.04 6.27 -26.56
CA VAL A 155 -21.43 6.93 -27.82
C VAL A 155 -20.62 6.46 -29.03
N GLY A 156 -19.57 5.68 -28.83
CA GLY A 156 -18.74 5.15 -29.91
C GLY A 156 -17.76 4.07 -29.46
N GLU A 157 -17.30 3.30 -30.43
CA GLU A 157 -16.29 2.24 -30.29
C GLU A 157 -15.20 2.46 -31.33
N SER A 158 -13.93 2.39 -30.92
CA SER A 158 -12.75 2.51 -31.78
C SER A 158 -11.86 1.27 -31.59
N PRO A 159 -11.57 0.47 -32.63
CA PRO A 159 -10.70 -0.68 -32.50
C PRO A 159 -9.24 -0.25 -32.30
N ALA A 160 -8.47 -1.01 -31.52
CA ALA A 160 -7.14 -0.56 -31.06
C ALA A 160 -6.06 -0.41 -32.16
N ASN A 161 -6.36 -0.82 -33.40
CA ASN A 161 -5.49 -0.68 -34.57
C ASN A 161 -5.76 0.57 -35.42
N GLN A 162 -6.80 1.36 -35.11
CA GLN A 162 -7.12 2.62 -35.79
C GLN A 162 -6.45 3.82 -35.12
N GLU A 163 -6.69 5.02 -35.65
CA GLU A 163 -6.18 6.27 -35.09
C GLU A 163 -6.64 6.45 -33.63
N THR A 164 -5.72 6.85 -32.76
CA THR A 164 -5.98 7.07 -31.34
C THR A 164 -6.62 8.45 -31.10
N ALA A 165 -7.58 8.81 -31.94
CA ALA A 165 -8.37 10.03 -31.85
C ALA A 165 -9.77 9.79 -32.41
N ILE A 166 -10.77 10.42 -31.79
CA ILE A 166 -12.15 10.42 -32.29
C ILE A 166 -12.73 11.83 -32.20
N THR A 167 -13.60 12.18 -33.14
CA THR A 167 -14.42 13.39 -33.03
C THR A 167 -15.84 13.00 -32.66
N VAL A 168 -16.26 13.37 -31.47
CA VAL A 168 -17.65 13.28 -31.01
C VAL A 168 -18.41 14.44 -31.65
N THR A 169 -19.48 14.16 -32.40
CA THR A 169 -20.32 15.15 -33.09
C THR A 169 -21.75 15.16 -32.53
N GLY A 170 -22.56 16.15 -32.91
CA GLY A 170 -23.96 16.27 -32.45
C GLY A 170 -24.10 16.77 -31.01
N LEU A 171 -23.07 17.40 -30.46
CA LEU A 171 -23.11 18.06 -29.16
C LEU A 171 -23.91 19.37 -29.26
N LYS A 172 -24.56 19.78 -28.17
CA LYS A 172 -25.24 21.08 -28.10
C LYS A 172 -24.21 22.19 -27.86
N PRO A 173 -24.32 23.36 -28.50
CA PRO A 173 -23.44 24.51 -28.23
C PRO A 173 -23.65 25.04 -26.81
N ASN A 174 -22.60 25.65 -26.24
CA ASN A 174 -22.56 26.17 -24.87
C ASN A 174 -23.05 25.18 -23.79
N HIS A 175 -22.68 23.90 -23.90
CA HIS A 175 -23.09 22.86 -22.96
C HIS A 175 -21.91 22.06 -22.41
N PHE A 176 -22.02 21.61 -21.15
CA PHE A 176 -20.98 20.83 -20.48
C PHE A 176 -21.12 19.34 -20.78
N TYR A 177 -20.01 18.71 -21.12
CA TYR A 177 -19.91 17.28 -21.36
C TYR A 177 -18.74 16.67 -20.58
N ASN A 178 -18.99 15.54 -19.94
CA ASN A 178 -18.01 14.71 -19.28
C ASN A 178 -17.64 13.57 -20.22
N VAL A 179 -16.44 13.60 -20.81
CA VAL A 179 -15.97 12.60 -21.78
C VAL A 179 -14.92 11.70 -21.12
N ARG A 180 -15.00 10.40 -21.38
CA ARG A 180 -14.06 9.37 -20.93
C ARG A 180 -13.83 8.36 -22.06
N VAL A 181 -12.59 7.94 -22.24
CA VAL A 181 -12.24 6.76 -23.05
C VAL A 181 -11.97 5.57 -22.13
N ILE A 182 -12.44 4.37 -22.48
CA ILE A 182 -12.28 3.14 -21.73
C ILE A 182 -11.55 2.13 -22.61
N ALA A 183 -10.35 1.70 -22.20
CA ALA A 183 -9.64 0.61 -22.87
C ALA A 183 -10.24 -0.74 -22.47
N VAL A 184 -10.45 -1.63 -23.44
CA VAL A 184 -10.99 -2.98 -23.24
C VAL A 184 -9.97 -4.01 -23.70
N GLY A 185 -9.53 -4.88 -22.80
CA GLY A 185 -8.57 -5.96 -23.08
C GLY A 185 -9.22 -7.18 -23.74
N SER A 186 -8.40 -8.16 -24.10
CA SER A 186 -8.83 -9.44 -24.70
C SER A 186 -9.89 -10.18 -23.86
N ASN A 187 -9.71 -10.20 -22.55
CA ASN A 187 -10.61 -10.84 -21.58
C ASN A 187 -11.76 -9.92 -21.10
N SER A 188 -12.12 -8.89 -21.88
CA SER A 188 -13.18 -7.90 -21.55
C SER A 188 -12.96 -7.08 -20.28
N PHE A 189 -11.77 -7.12 -19.66
CA PHE A 189 -11.39 -6.18 -18.59
C PHE A 189 -11.34 -4.76 -19.13
N GLN A 190 -11.84 -3.81 -18.33
CA GLN A 190 -12.03 -2.42 -18.73
C GLN A 190 -11.21 -1.48 -17.83
N ALA A 191 -10.44 -0.59 -18.45
CA ALA A 191 -9.70 0.47 -17.77
C ALA A 191 -10.15 1.84 -18.26
N GLY A 192 -10.89 2.56 -17.41
CA GLY A 192 -11.39 3.89 -17.71
C GLY A 192 -10.36 4.99 -17.45
N SER A 193 -10.18 5.88 -18.43
CA SER A 193 -9.40 7.11 -18.28
C SER A 193 -10.01 8.10 -17.27
N GLN A 194 -9.23 9.14 -16.95
CA GLN A 194 -9.74 10.30 -16.22
C GLN A 194 -10.87 11.00 -17.02
N VAL A 195 -11.84 11.58 -16.30
CA VAL A 195 -12.98 12.25 -16.94
C VAL A 195 -12.56 13.64 -17.38
N VAL A 196 -12.57 13.89 -18.68
CA VAL A 196 -12.34 15.22 -19.25
C VAL A 196 -13.67 15.95 -19.31
N ARG A 197 -13.84 16.97 -18.45
CA ARG A 197 -14.98 17.89 -18.51
C ARG A 197 -14.68 19.01 -19.49
N LEU A 198 -15.47 19.09 -20.57
CA LEU A 198 -15.36 20.12 -21.60
C LEU A 198 -16.66 20.92 -21.72
N GLN A 199 -16.57 22.11 -22.32
CA GLN A 199 -17.70 22.95 -22.70
C GLN A 199 -17.58 23.24 -24.19
N THR A 200 -18.63 22.98 -24.96
CA THR A 200 -18.71 23.36 -26.37
C THR A 200 -18.74 24.87 -26.53
N PHE A 201 -18.27 25.38 -27.68
CA PHE A 201 -18.30 26.82 -27.94
C PHE A 201 -19.74 27.35 -28.02
N ASP A 202 -19.90 28.64 -27.74
CA ASP A 202 -21.17 29.32 -27.95
C ASP A 202 -21.43 29.52 -29.46
N PRO A 203 -22.65 29.87 -29.89
CA PRO A 203 -22.94 30.11 -31.31
C PRO A 203 -22.10 31.21 -32.00
N SER A 204 -21.30 31.99 -31.27
CA SER A 204 -20.33 32.95 -31.85
C SER A 204 -18.98 32.30 -32.21
N GLY A 205 -18.78 31.02 -31.89
CA GLY A 205 -17.58 30.25 -32.23
C GLY A 205 -16.37 30.57 -31.36
N ARG A 206 -16.53 31.34 -30.27
CA ARG A 206 -15.43 31.77 -29.41
C ARG A 206 -15.32 30.92 -28.15
N PRO A 207 -14.11 30.50 -27.72
CA PRO A 207 -13.91 29.86 -26.44
C PRO A 207 -14.20 30.85 -25.31
N ARG A 208 -15.25 30.61 -24.52
CA ARG A 208 -15.45 31.35 -23.27
C ARG A 208 -14.58 30.73 -22.19
N LEU A 209 -13.37 31.28 -21.98
CA LEU A 209 -12.68 31.08 -20.71
C LEU A 209 -13.60 31.63 -19.62
N GLY A 210 -14.08 30.76 -18.73
CA GLY A 210 -14.68 31.21 -17.47
C GLY A 210 -13.65 31.95 -16.63
N ASN A 211 -14.06 32.52 -15.49
CA ASN A 211 -13.25 33.38 -14.62
C ASN A 211 -12.02 32.69 -13.94
N SER A 212 -11.60 31.53 -14.45
CA SER A 212 -10.36 30.82 -14.17
C SER A 212 -9.16 31.66 -14.63
N ARG A 213 -8.68 32.52 -13.73
CA ARG A 213 -7.43 33.29 -13.86
C ARG A 213 -6.29 32.37 -14.33
N LEU A 214 -5.78 32.60 -15.53
CA LEU A 214 -4.57 31.93 -16.03
C LEU A 214 -3.38 32.26 -15.10
N PRO A 215 -2.41 31.34 -14.91
CA PRO A 215 -1.12 31.68 -14.32
C PRO A 215 -0.48 32.85 -15.10
N PRO A 216 0.24 33.78 -14.45
CA PRO A 216 0.68 35.05 -15.03
C PRO A 216 1.87 34.93 -16.01
N ASN A 217 1.90 33.85 -16.80
CA ASN A 217 2.98 33.53 -17.73
C ASN A 217 2.46 33.00 -19.09
N PHE A 218 1.21 33.33 -19.43
CA PHE A 218 0.65 33.23 -20.77
C PHE A 218 0.37 34.64 -21.30
N GLU A 219 1.41 35.26 -21.88
CA GLU A 219 1.21 36.41 -22.75
C GLU A 219 0.85 35.89 -24.16
N PRO A 220 -0.24 36.36 -24.78
CA PRO A 220 -0.47 36.14 -26.19
C PRO A 220 0.40 37.11 -27.01
N GLU A 221 1.28 36.59 -27.86
CA GLU A 221 1.86 37.39 -28.95
C GLU A 221 0.74 37.72 -29.96
N GLU A 222 0.26 38.96 -29.94
CA GLU A 222 -0.52 39.55 -31.04
C GLU A 222 0.32 40.55 -31.86
N PRO A 223 0.03 40.69 -33.17
CA PRO A 223 0.97 41.26 -34.13
C PRO A 223 1.02 42.80 -34.12
N PRO A 224 2.17 43.41 -34.48
CA PRO A 224 2.31 44.87 -34.46
C PRO A 224 1.53 45.52 -35.62
N SER A 225 0.40 46.16 -35.29
CA SER A 225 -0.35 47.03 -36.20
C SER A 225 -0.52 48.42 -35.57
N THR A 226 0.29 49.36 -36.07
CA THR A 226 0.04 50.80 -36.22
C THR A 226 -1.04 51.47 -35.35
N ILE A 227 -0.63 52.37 -34.45
CA ILE A 227 -1.44 53.52 -34.01
C ILE A 227 -0.65 54.81 -34.29
N GLN A 228 -1.39 55.88 -34.62
CA GLN A 228 -0.94 57.11 -35.25
C GLN A 228 -1.51 58.32 -34.47
N GLY A 229 -0.74 59.42 -34.39
CA GLY A 229 -1.11 60.69 -33.70
C GLY A 229 -0.83 60.67 -32.18
N GLU A 230 -0.41 61.74 -31.50
CA GLU A 230 -0.18 63.18 -31.83
C GLU A 230 0.81 63.75 -30.76
N ASN A 231 1.52 64.90 -30.87
CA ASN A 231 1.67 65.92 -31.93
C ASN A 231 2.97 66.74 -31.71
N ALA A 232 3.41 67.49 -32.74
CA ALA A 232 4.37 68.62 -32.71
C ALA A 232 5.85 68.32 -32.29
N ASP A 233 6.91 68.92 -32.86
CA ASP A 233 7.00 69.90 -33.95
C ASP A 233 8.40 69.86 -34.62
N GLU A 234 8.55 70.67 -35.68
CA GLU A 234 9.81 71.26 -36.21
C GLU A 234 10.75 70.46 -37.17
N ASN A 235 11.16 71.18 -38.23
CA ASN A 235 12.19 70.90 -39.24
C ASN A 235 12.04 69.65 -40.15
N GLY A 236 11.25 69.83 -41.21
CA GLY A 236 11.22 68.92 -42.36
C GLY A 236 12.25 69.23 -43.45
N ALA A 237 12.78 68.18 -44.06
CA ALA A 237 13.30 68.21 -45.43
C ALA A 237 13.15 66.82 -46.08
N PRO A 238 12.26 66.66 -47.08
CA PRO A 238 12.31 65.47 -47.93
C PRO A 238 12.23 65.75 -49.44
N ARG A 239 13.13 65.07 -50.15
CA ARG A 239 12.90 64.37 -51.43
C ARG A 239 12.60 65.19 -52.72
N SER A 240 13.54 65.07 -53.65
CA SER A 240 13.26 64.84 -55.07
C SER A 240 12.91 63.35 -55.32
N PRO A 241 12.64 62.87 -56.56
CA PRO A 241 12.43 63.59 -57.83
C PRO A 241 11.15 63.14 -58.60
N LEU A 242 10.79 63.87 -59.67
CA LEU A 242 10.62 63.36 -61.06
C LEU A 242 9.94 64.43 -61.95
N PRO A 243 10.47 64.72 -63.17
CA PRO A 243 9.81 65.59 -64.15
C PRO A 243 8.99 64.80 -65.19
N ALA A 244 7.92 65.40 -65.69
CA ALA A 244 7.15 64.93 -66.84
C ALA A 244 7.10 66.01 -67.94
N ILE A 245 6.91 65.57 -69.18
CA ILE A 245 7.03 66.35 -70.41
C ILE A 245 5.69 67.01 -70.77
N GLU A 246 5.71 68.26 -71.24
CA GLU A 246 4.73 68.76 -72.21
C GLU A 246 5.30 69.95 -73.04
N SER A 247 4.66 70.26 -74.18
CA SER A 247 5.23 71.09 -75.26
C SER A 247 4.20 72.06 -75.86
N ALA A 248 4.57 73.33 -76.10
CA ALA A 248 3.80 74.29 -76.92
C ALA A 248 4.58 75.55 -77.41
N THR A 249 5.01 75.56 -78.67
CA THR A 249 4.48 76.41 -79.77
C THR A 249 4.30 77.95 -79.63
N ILE A 250 5.20 78.77 -80.24
CA ILE A 250 4.96 79.92 -81.21
C ILE A 250 4.25 81.24 -80.70
N PRO A 251 4.52 82.50 -81.17
CA PRO A 251 5.75 83.16 -81.70
C PRO A 251 5.89 84.73 -81.47
N ASP A 252 6.94 85.34 -82.06
CA ASP A 252 7.10 86.66 -82.75
C ASP A 252 6.59 88.04 -82.18
N GLY A 253 7.29 89.13 -82.53
CA GLY A 253 7.00 90.51 -82.08
C GLY A 253 7.82 91.72 -82.63
N GLY A 254 8.77 91.56 -83.57
CA GLY A 254 9.43 92.66 -84.35
C GLY A 254 10.18 93.80 -83.58
N PRO A 255 10.56 94.93 -84.24
CA PRO A 255 10.57 95.19 -85.69
C PRO A 255 11.80 95.99 -86.27
N ALA A 256 11.79 96.16 -87.60
CA ALA A 256 12.12 97.40 -88.35
C ALA A 256 13.55 97.72 -88.90
N LEU A 257 13.55 98.00 -90.23
CA LEU A 257 14.44 98.91 -91.00
C LEU A 257 15.92 98.46 -91.19
N THR A 258 16.60 98.73 -92.32
CA THR A 258 16.46 99.82 -93.31
C THR A 258 16.86 99.35 -94.73
N ARG A 259 16.29 99.96 -95.78
CA ARG A 259 16.68 99.78 -97.20
C ARG A 259 17.12 101.13 -97.77
N GLU A 260 18.27 101.17 -98.44
CA GLU A 260 18.73 102.30 -99.27
C GLU A 260 19.33 101.76 -100.60
N PRO A 261 19.35 102.53 -101.71
CA PRO A 261 19.45 101.97 -103.08
C PRO A 261 20.56 102.58 -103.98
N SER A 262 20.63 102.10 -105.24
CA SER A 262 21.19 102.84 -106.40
C SER A 262 22.75 103.01 -106.43
N THR A 263 23.46 103.24 -107.55
CA THR A 263 23.16 103.28 -109.00
C THR A 263 24.44 103.06 -109.84
N ALA A 264 24.26 102.85 -111.15
CA ALA A 264 25.25 102.62 -112.22
C ALA A 264 26.49 103.53 -112.32
N GLY A 265 27.55 103.01 -112.97
CA GLY A 265 28.69 103.75 -113.53
C GLY A 265 29.80 102.80 -114.03
N THR A 266 30.19 102.87 -115.31
CA THR A 266 31.18 101.95 -115.93
C THR A 266 32.43 102.66 -116.42
N SER A 267 33.61 102.07 -116.15
CA SER A 267 34.82 102.24 -116.96
C SER A 267 35.54 100.90 -117.16
N GLU A 268 36.16 100.64 -118.32
CA GLU A 268 36.75 99.32 -118.63
C GLU A 268 37.95 98.95 -117.74
N ALA A 269 38.62 99.94 -117.14
CA ALA A 269 39.65 99.71 -116.13
C ALA A 269 39.04 99.27 -114.79
N GLU A 270 37.96 99.92 -114.33
CA GLU A 270 37.20 99.47 -113.16
C GLU A 270 36.51 98.13 -113.41
N VAL A 271 36.10 97.77 -114.64
CA VAL A 271 35.59 96.43 -114.94
C VAL A 271 36.65 95.35 -114.73
N ARG A 272 37.93 95.67 -114.98
CA ARG A 272 39.05 94.75 -114.72
C ARG A 272 39.42 94.71 -113.24
N GLU A 273 39.38 95.85 -112.53
CA GLU A 273 39.57 95.89 -111.08
C GLU A 273 38.43 95.23 -110.32
N LEU A 274 37.18 95.48 -110.71
CA LEU A 274 35.98 94.77 -110.24
C LEU A 274 36.08 93.29 -110.56
N GLY A 275 36.54 92.90 -111.74
CA GLY A 275 36.81 91.49 -112.07
C GLY A 275 37.79 90.84 -111.10
N GLN A 276 38.85 91.57 -110.73
CA GLN A 276 39.83 91.11 -109.74
C GLN A 276 39.28 91.12 -108.30
N ARG A 277 38.48 92.14 -107.91
CA ARG A 277 37.78 92.20 -106.61
C ARG A 277 36.70 91.12 -106.51
N PHE A 278 35.95 90.82 -107.57
CA PHE A 278 35.02 89.70 -107.64
C PHE A 278 35.75 88.35 -107.58
N SER A 279 36.95 88.24 -108.15
CA SER A 279 37.78 87.05 -108.00
C SER A 279 38.27 86.88 -106.55
N ASN A 280 38.73 87.95 -105.91
CA ASN A 280 39.15 87.94 -104.51
C ASN A 280 37.98 87.67 -103.56
N ILE A 281 36.84 88.35 -103.74
CA ILE A 281 35.62 88.14 -102.94
C ILE A 281 35.08 86.72 -103.17
N LYS A 282 35.17 86.15 -104.37
CA LYS A 282 34.84 84.74 -104.58
C LYS A 282 35.78 83.81 -103.82
N ALA A 283 37.09 84.07 -103.85
CA ALA A 283 38.06 83.29 -103.08
C ALA A 283 37.86 83.44 -101.56
N GLU A 284 37.49 84.63 -101.08
CA GLU A 284 37.18 84.92 -99.67
C GLU A 284 35.84 84.31 -99.24
N ILE A 285 34.84 84.26 -100.12
CA ILE A 285 33.60 83.48 -99.91
C ILE A 285 33.91 81.98 -99.90
N GLU A 286 34.80 81.49 -100.74
CA GLU A 286 35.19 80.08 -100.79
C GLU A 286 36.01 79.68 -99.54
N ASP A 287 36.91 80.55 -99.07
CA ASP A 287 37.69 80.34 -97.84
C ASP A 287 36.81 80.48 -96.58
N THR A 288 35.89 81.45 -96.52
CA THR A 288 34.91 81.54 -95.42
C THR A 288 33.90 80.39 -95.43
N MET A 289 33.46 79.91 -96.60
CA MET A 289 32.70 78.66 -96.70
C MET A 289 33.51 77.46 -96.20
N ALA A 290 34.79 77.36 -96.55
CA ALA A 290 35.66 76.29 -96.06
C ALA A 290 35.88 76.37 -94.54
N VAL A 291 35.98 77.57 -93.96
CA VAL A 291 36.00 77.80 -92.51
C VAL A 291 34.67 77.37 -91.89
N ILE A 292 33.51 77.78 -92.45
CA ILE A 292 32.19 77.39 -91.94
C ILE A 292 32.03 75.87 -91.95
N THR A 293 32.36 75.17 -93.05
CA THR A 293 32.27 73.70 -93.09
C THR A 293 33.20 73.04 -92.07
N ARG A 294 34.36 73.65 -91.79
CA ARG A 294 35.33 73.14 -90.80
C ARG A 294 34.84 73.37 -89.37
N GLU A 295 34.25 74.54 -89.08
CA GLU A 295 33.63 74.86 -87.80
C GLU A 295 32.36 74.03 -87.55
N GLU A 296 31.56 73.73 -88.58
CA GLU A 296 30.44 72.80 -88.52
C GLU A 296 30.90 71.36 -88.23
N GLU A 297 31.96 70.90 -88.92
CA GLU A 297 32.59 69.60 -88.66
C GLU A 297 33.17 69.51 -87.24
N ASP A 298 33.85 70.54 -86.75
CA ASP A 298 34.45 70.56 -85.41
C ASP A 298 33.39 70.72 -84.30
N SER A 299 32.34 71.52 -84.54
CA SER A 299 31.17 71.58 -83.65
C SER A 299 30.44 70.24 -83.56
N LYS A 300 30.33 69.53 -84.70
CA LYS A 300 29.75 68.18 -84.74
C LYS A 300 30.62 67.17 -83.99
N LYS A 301 31.95 67.19 -84.16
CA LYS A 301 32.89 66.35 -83.39
C LYS A 301 32.74 66.60 -81.89
N LEU A 302 32.64 67.87 -81.46
CA LEU A 302 32.47 68.24 -80.06
C LEU A 302 31.12 67.75 -79.48
N LEU A 303 30.03 67.83 -80.27
CA LEU A 303 28.73 67.28 -79.88
C LEU A 303 28.75 65.74 -79.79
N ASP A 304 29.37 65.06 -80.75
CA ASP A 304 29.53 63.60 -80.74
C ASP A 304 30.42 63.15 -79.55
N GLU A 305 31.45 63.92 -79.19
CA GLU A 305 32.30 63.68 -78.02
C GLU A 305 31.55 63.92 -76.70
N LEU A 306 30.76 64.99 -76.59
CA LEU A 306 29.89 65.25 -75.42
C LEU A 306 28.80 64.20 -75.25
N GLU A 307 28.18 63.73 -76.33
CA GLU A 307 27.21 62.63 -76.28
C GLU A 307 27.93 61.33 -75.87
N GLN A 308 29.14 61.06 -76.36
CA GLN A 308 29.95 59.93 -75.90
C GLN A 308 30.33 60.04 -74.41
N GLU A 309 30.80 61.18 -73.91
CA GLU A 309 31.15 61.36 -72.49
C GLU A 309 29.89 61.18 -71.61
N LYS A 310 28.76 61.76 -72.01
CA LYS A 310 27.45 61.58 -71.36
C LYS A 310 27.02 60.12 -71.31
N GLN A 311 27.23 59.34 -72.37
CA GLN A 311 26.95 57.89 -72.37
C GLN A 311 27.95 57.11 -71.49
N GLN A 312 29.25 57.47 -71.49
CA GLN A 312 30.26 56.90 -70.60
C GLN A 312 29.93 57.17 -69.13
N ARG A 313 29.63 58.42 -68.75
CA ARG A 313 29.19 58.83 -67.41
C ARG A 313 27.95 58.06 -66.96
N LYS A 314 26.95 57.89 -67.83
CA LYS A 314 25.77 57.05 -67.56
C LYS A 314 26.14 55.57 -67.35
N ALA A 315 27.02 55.02 -68.18
CA ALA A 315 27.47 53.64 -68.05
C ALA A 315 28.27 53.41 -66.76
N GLU A 316 29.11 54.36 -66.35
CA GLU A 316 29.81 54.34 -65.06
C GLU A 316 28.86 54.45 -63.87
N GLN A 317 27.90 55.38 -63.94
CA GLN A 317 26.89 55.53 -62.88
C GLN A 317 26.08 54.23 -62.74
N LYS A 318 25.64 53.65 -63.86
CA LYS A 318 24.94 52.36 -63.86
C LYS A 318 25.79 51.24 -63.24
N LYS A 319 27.09 51.15 -63.58
CA LYS A 319 28.01 50.19 -62.95
C LYS A 319 28.16 50.40 -61.44
N LYS A 320 28.21 51.67 -60.98
CA LYS A 320 28.25 52.00 -59.54
C LYS A 320 26.94 51.62 -58.84
N GLU A 321 25.79 51.90 -59.45
CA GLU A 321 24.47 51.48 -58.96
C GLU A 321 24.37 49.95 -58.87
N GLU A 322 24.72 49.22 -59.92
CA GLU A 322 24.79 47.74 -59.94
C GLU A 322 25.73 47.19 -58.85
N GLN A 323 26.90 47.80 -58.62
CA GLN A 323 27.82 47.44 -57.53
C GLN A 323 27.20 47.69 -56.15
N THR A 324 26.57 48.85 -55.91
CA THR A 324 25.91 49.14 -54.63
C THR A 324 24.71 48.23 -54.37
N GLU A 325 23.94 47.87 -55.39
CA GLU A 325 22.82 46.94 -55.25
C GLU A 325 23.31 45.53 -54.92
N LYS A 326 24.38 45.06 -55.59
CA LYS A 326 25.04 43.79 -55.28
C LYS A 326 25.56 43.77 -53.85
N LEU A 327 26.26 44.81 -53.42
CA LEU A 327 26.84 44.89 -52.07
C LEU A 327 25.74 44.98 -51.00
N LYS A 328 24.62 45.66 -51.27
CA LYS A 328 23.42 45.67 -50.41
C LYS A 328 22.75 44.29 -50.33
N LYS A 329 22.70 43.53 -51.42
CA LYS A 329 22.22 42.13 -51.44
C LYS A 329 23.13 41.23 -50.59
N GLU A 330 24.45 41.34 -50.76
CA GLU A 330 25.45 40.57 -50.00
C GLU A 330 25.46 40.94 -48.51
N MET A 331 25.30 42.21 -48.15
CA MET A 331 25.10 42.65 -46.77
C MET A 331 23.82 42.04 -46.17
N GLY A 332 22.70 42.07 -46.91
CA GLY A 332 21.45 41.47 -46.44
C GLY A 332 21.49 39.95 -46.30
N THR A 333 22.24 39.22 -47.14
CA THR A 333 22.39 37.77 -47.00
C THR A 333 23.31 37.41 -45.84
N THR A 334 24.45 38.10 -45.69
CA THR A 334 25.37 37.92 -44.56
C THR A 334 24.73 38.26 -43.22
N GLU A 335 23.93 39.33 -43.13
CA GLU A 335 23.21 39.69 -41.91
C GLU A 335 22.17 38.63 -41.50
N ARG A 336 21.39 38.09 -42.45
CA ARG A 336 20.45 36.98 -42.16
C ARG A 336 21.20 35.72 -41.73
N ALA A 337 22.32 35.40 -42.37
CA ALA A 337 23.17 34.28 -41.98
C ALA A 337 23.74 34.47 -40.56
N MET A 338 24.17 35.69 -40.21
CA MET A 338 24.66 36.03 -38.87
C MET A 338 23.55 35.90 -37.81
N ARG A 339 22.33 36.41 -38.07
CA ARG A 339 21.19 36.25 -37.15
C ARG A 339 20.87 34.76 -36.93
N SER A 340 20.89 33.94 -37.99
CA SER A 340 20.67 32.49 -37.93
C SER A 340 21.76 31.75 -37.14
N THR A 341 23.04 32.08 -37.34
CA THR A 341 24.13 31.44 -36.57
C THR A 341 24.13 31.85 -35.10
N VAL A 342 23.76 33.11 -34.78
CA VAL A 342 23.57 33.56 -33.39
C VAL A 342 22.41 32.82 -32.72
N GLN A 343 21.25 32.68 -33.39
CA GLN A 343 20.11 31.90 -32.88
C GLN A 343 20.47 30.42 -32.67
N ARG A 344 21.19 29.80 -33.62
CA ARG A 344 21.66 28.42 -33.46
C ARG A 344 22.64 28.27 -32.30
N ARG A 345 23.54 29.25 -32.09
CA ARG A 345 24.46 29.28 -30.95
C ARG A 345 23.71 29.37 -29.62
N THR A 346 22.72 30.25 -29.49
CA THR A 346 21.95 30.39 -28.24
C THR A 346 21.10 29.16 -27.95
N GLN A 347 20.56 28.49 -28.98
CA GLN A 347 19.88 27.20 -28.81
C GLN A 347 20.84 26.11 -28.30
N LEU A 348 22.00 25.93 -28.96
CA LEU A 348 23.01 24.96 -28.55
C LEU A 348 23.56 25.22 -27.14
N GLU A 349 23.71 26.50 -26.75
CA GLU A 349 24.12 26.87 -25.40
C GLU A 349 23.05 26.53 -24.34
N LYS A 350 21.77 26.72 -24.67
CA LYS A 350 20.63 26.31 -23.81
C LYS A 350 20.56 24.79 -23.66
N GLU A 351 20.72 24.05 -24.76
CA GLU A 351 20.76 22.58 -24.75
C GLU A 351 21.96 22.05 -23.95
N LEU A 352 23.14 22.64 -24.10
CA LEU A 352 24.34 22.30 -23.33
C LEU A 352 24.16 22.57 -21.83
N LYS A 353 23.59 23.72 -21.45
CA LYS A 353 23.25 24.03 -20.06
C LYS A 353 22.23 23.04 -19.48
N SER A 354 21.22 22.65 -20.27
CA SER A 354 20.24 21.63 -19.86
C SER A 354 20.91 20.27 -19.64
N LYS A 355 21.79 19.84 -20.55
CA LYS A 355 22.53 18.56 -20.42
C LYS A 355 23.53 18.58 -19.27
N GLN A 356 24.15 19.72 -18.98
CA GLN A 356 25.02 19.88 -17.81
C GLN A 356 24.23 19.81 -16.50
N ALA A 357 23.02 20.38 -16.44
CA ALA A 357 22.12 20.27 -15.29
C ALA A 357 21.54 18.84 -15.11
N GLU A 358 21.21 18.14 -16.21
CA GLU A 358 20.87 16.71 -16.14
C GLU A 358 22.04 15.89 -15.58
N ARG A 359 23.26 16.13 -16.07
CA ARG A 359 24.47 15.44 -15.61
C ARG A 359 24.75 15.68 -14.12
N SER A 360 24.58 16.90 -13.61
CA SER A 360 24.74 17.17 -12.17
C SER A 360 23.69 16.42 -11.34
N ARG A 361 22.42 16.40 -11.75
CA ARG A 361 21.36 15.62 -11.09
C ARG A 361 21.67 14.12 -11.04
N TYR A 362 22.26 13.56 -12.10
CA TYR A 362 22.71 12.16 -12.07
C TYR A 362 23.85 11.94 -11.07
N TYR A 363 24.84 12.83 -10.97
CA TYR A 363 25.88 12.74 -9.94
C TYR A 363 25.32 12.86 -8.52
N ASP A 364 24.38 13.79 -8.27
CA ASP A 364 23.74 13.94 -6.95
C ASP A 364 22.95 12.68 -6.56
N ASN A 365 22.23 12.08 -7.51
CA ASN A 365 21.52 10.82 -7.33
C ASN A 365 22.46 9.64 -7.08
N ILE A 366 23.57 9.53 -7.83
CA ILE A 366 24.61 8.52 -7.59
C ILE A 366 25.20 8.69 -6.19
N ALA A 367 25.61 9.90 -5.82
CA ALA A 367 26.16 10.19 -4.49
C ALA A 367 25.15 9.93 -3.34
N LYS A 368 23.84 10.05 -3.61
CA LYS A 368 22.78 9.64 -2.67
C LYS A 368 22.67 8.13 -2.56
N MET A 369 22.64 7.40 -3.68
CA MET A 369 22.60 5.94 -3.69
C MET A 369 23.85 5.33 -3.03
N GLU A 370 25.04 5.88 -3.28
CA GLU A 370 26.29 5.45 -2.63
C GLU A 370 26.25 5.63 -1.11
N ARG A 371 25.65 6.73 -0.62
CA ARG A 371 25.44 6.94 0.83
C ARG A 371 24.49 5.91 1.41
N GLN A 372 23.36 5.64 0.75
CA GLN A 372 22.41 4.62 1.19
C GLN A 372 23.02 3.20 1.17
N ILE A 373 23.83 2.87 0.15
CA ILE A 373 24.56 1.60 0.09
C ILE A 373 25.58 1.46 1.24
N LYS A 374 26.27 2.54 1.62
CA LYS A 374 27.18 2.56 2.78
C LYS A 374 26.42 2.40 4.10
N GLU A 375 25.27 3.06 4.23
CA GLU A 375 24.38 2.97 5.39
C GLU A 375 23.84 1.54 5.57
N TRP A 376 23.26 0.94 4.53
CA TRP A 376 22.79 -0.45 4.57
C TRP A 376 23.90 -1.48 4.82
N ARG A 377 25.14 -1.22 4.37
CA ARG A 377 26.28 -2.08 4.71
C ARG A 377 26.61 -2.03 6.20
N LYS A 378 26.64 -0.82 6.79
CA LYS A 378 26.88 -0.64 8.23
C LYS A 378 25.74 -1.23 9.07
N GLU A 379 24.50 -1.04 8.63
CA GLU A 379 23.32 -1.61 9.27
C GLU A 379 23.38 -3.15 9.25
N LYS A 380 23.67 -3.76 8.09
CA LYS A 380 23.90 -5.21 7.96
C LYS A 380 25.01 -5.73 8.87
N GLU A 381 26.14 -5.02 8.95
CA GLU A 381 27.25 -5.37 9.84
C GLU A 381 26.81 -5.34 11.32
N SER A 382 26.05 -4.31 11.73
CA SER A 382 25.51 -4.23 13.10
C SER A 382 24.49 -5.34 13.41
N PHE A 383 23.67 -5.76 12.43
CA PHE A 383 22.78 -6.92 12.61
C PHE A 383 23.54 -8.25 12.67
N GLU A 384 24.64 -8.39 11.93
CA GLU A 384 25.51 -9.57 12.03
C GLU A 384 26.23 -9.64 13.39
N GLU A 385 26.65 -8.50 13.95
CA GLU A 385 27.21 -8.41 15.29
C GLU A 385 26.17 -8.72 16.38
N GLN A 386 24.99 -8.11 16.33
CA GLN A 386 23.87 -8.43 17.23
C GLN A 386 23.48 -9.91 17.17
N LYS A 387 23.41 -10.49 15.97
CA LYS A 387 23.11 -11.91 15.79
C LYS A 387 24.17 -12.80 16.45
N LYS A 388 25.46 -12.49 16.29
CA LYS A 388 26.56 -13.23 16.97
C LYS A 388 26.43 -13.15 18.49
N SER A 389 26.19 -11.94 19.03
CA SER A 389 26.01 -11.72 20.47
C SER A 389 24.84 -12.55 21.04
N VAL A 390 23.69 -12.57 20.36
CA VAL A 390 22.53 -13.39 20.77
C VAL A 390 22.82 -14.89 20.65
N GLU A 391 23.55 -15.33 19.61
CA GLU A 391 23.96 -16.73 19.48
C GLU A 391 24.95 -17.16 20.58
N GLU A 392 25.86 -16.29 21.01
CA GLU A 392 26.80 -16.53 22.11
C GLU A 392 26.08 -16.56 23.46
N GLU A 393 25.18 -15.60 23.72
CA GLU A 393 24.35 -15.58 24.93
C GLU A 393 23.46 -16.84 25.03
N ALA A 394 22.85 -17.26 23.92
CA ALA A 394 22.07 -18.49 23.86
C ALA A 394 22.93 -19.74 24.13
N LYS A 395 24.17 -19.79 23.60
CA LYS A 395 25.11 -20.89 23.88
C LYS A 395 25.53 -20.92 25.36
N SER A 396 25.80 -19.77 25.98
CA SER A 396 26.12 -19.67 27.43
C SER A 396 24.97 -20.20 28.27
N LYS A 397 23.76 -19.67 28.06
CA LYS A 397 22.55 -20.10 28.77
C LYS A 397 22.25 -21.58 28.58
N MET A 398 22.46 -22.13 27.38
CA MET A 398 22.29 -23.57 27.13
C MET A 398 23.32 -24.42 27.89
N ALA A 399 24.57 -23.96 28.01
CA ALA A 399 25.61 -24.62 28.80
C ALA A 399 25.33 -24.53 30.30
N GLU A 400 24.90 -23.37 30.81
CA GLU A 400 24.49 -23.15 32.19
C GLU A 400 23.31 -24.06 32.58
N VAL A 401 22.26 -24.12 31.76
CA VAL A 401 21.09 -24.98 32.00
C VAL A 401 21.47 -26.46 31.97
N ARG A 402 22.34 -26.89 31.04
CA ARG A 402 22.87 -28.27 31.03
C ARG A 402 23.63 -28.59 32.31
N GLN A 403 24.55 -27.72 32.73
CA GLN A 403 25.31 -27.94 33.96
C GLN A 403 24.42 -27.96 35.22
N CYS A 404 23.38 -27.14 35.26
CA CYS A 404 22.41 -27.17 36.37
C CYS A 404 21.56 -28.45 36.36
N ASN A 405 21.17 -28.93 35.17
CA ASN A 405 20.45 -30.20 35.04
C ASN A 405 21.32 -31.39 35.44
N GLU A 406 22.58 -31.45 35.00
CA GLU A 406 23.57 -32.46 35.41
C GLU A 406 23.77 -32.50 36.94
N LYS A 407 23.87 -31.32 37.58
CA LYS A 407 23.94 -31.20 39.06
C LYS A 407 22.68 -31.73 39.74
N LEU A 408 21.50 -31.29 39.30
CA LEU A 408 20.21 -31.74 39.86
C LEU A 408 20.01 -33.23 39.66
N GLN A 409 20.40 -33.80 38.51
CA GLN A 409 20.33 -35.23 38.25
C GLN A 409 21.28 -36.02 39.17
N ALA A 410 22.49 -35.52 39.40
CA ALA A 410 23.43 -36.09 40.36
C ALA A 410 22.87 -36.05 41.80
N GLU A 411 22.34 -34.90 42.25
CA GLU A 411 21.69 -34.74 43.55
C GLU A 411 20.49 -35.68 43.72
N CYS A 412 19.61 -35.80 42.71
CA CYS A 412 18.51 -36.77 42.71
C CYS A 412 19.03 -38.21 42.85
N SER A 413 20.04 -38.60 42.08
CA SER A 413 20.63 -39.95 42.16
C SER A 413 21.24 -40.26 43.53
N GLN A 414 21.82 -39.25 44.20
CA GLN A 414 22.34 -39.37 45.56
C GLN A 414 21.21 -39.52 46.58
N LEU A 415 20.15 -38.70 46.46
CA LEU A 415 18.98 -38.78 47.35
C LEU A 415 18.22 -40.11 47.18
N GLU A 416 18.14 -40.67 45.97
CA GLU A 416 17.59 -42.00 45.72
C GLU A 416 18.41 -43.11 46.38
N ALA A 417 19.74 -43.02 46.32
CA ALA A 417 20.64 -43.95 47.01
C ALA A 417 20.49 -43.87 48.54
N ASP A 418 20.44 -42.66 49.10
CA ASP A 418 20.22 -42.42 50.53
C ASP A 418 18.85 -42.92 51.00
N LEU A 419 17.78 -42.70 50.19
CA LEU A 419 16.45 -43.24 50.46
C LEU A 419 16.42 -44.76 50.41
N LYS A 420 17.14 -45.39 49.47
CA LYS A 420 17.29 -46.84 49.41
C LYS A 420 17.99 -47.37 50.66
N PHE A 421 19.12 -46.79 51.03
CA PHE A 421 19.85 -47.17 52.26
C PHE A 421 18.98 -47.04 53.52
N LYS A 422 18.22 -45.95 53.65
CA LYS A 422 17.28 -45.76 54.77
C LYS A 422 16.11 -46.75 54.75
N ARG A 423 15.58 -47.11 53.58
CA ARG A 423 14.55 -48.18 53.45
C ARG A 423 15.10 -49.53 53.90
N ASP A 424 16.32 -49.88 53.47
CA ASP A 424 16.99 -51.12 53.87
C ASP A 424 17.29 -51.14 55.38
N GLN A 425 17.68 -50.01 55.97
CA GLN A 425 17.84 -49.85 57.42
C GLN A 425 16.52 -49.99 58.19
N VAL A 426 15.43 -49.36 57.72
CA VAL A 426 14.10 -49.51 58.34
C VAL A 426 13.64 -50.96 58.28
N LYS A 427 13.81 -51.64 57.14
CA LYS A 427 13.48 -53.05 56.98
C LYS A 427 14.26 -53.93 57.96
N LEU A 428 15.57 -53.69 58.12
CA LEU A 428 16.39 -54.42 59.09
C LEU A 428 15.88 -54.22 60.53
N LEU A 429 15.52 -52.99 60.91
CA LEU A 429 14.95 -52.68 62.22
C LEU A 429 13.54 -53.28 62.42
N GLU A 430 12.73 -53.39 61.37
CA GLU A 430 11.45 -54.09 61.39
C GLU A 430 11.62 -55.60 61.57
N ASP A 431 12.56 -56.22 60.84
CA ASP A 431 12.86 -57.64 60.94
C ASP A 431 13.51 -57.98 62.30
N ASP A 432 14.35 -57.11 62.86
CA ASP A 432 14.87 -57.28 64.23
C ASP A 432 13.79 -57.05 65.30
N ARG A 433 12.84 -56.12 65.07
CA ARG A 433 11.68 -55.94 65.94
C ARG A 433 10.77 -57.18 65.99
N LYS A 434 10.61 -57.91 64.88
CA LYS A 434 9.82 -59.17 64.84
C LYS A 434 10.46 -60.30 65.64
N LYS A 435 11.79 -60.30 65.77
CA LYS A 435 12.57 -61.30 66.53
C LYS A 435 12.65 -61.01 68.04
N LEU A 436 12.18 -59.85 68.50
CA LEU A 436 12.13 -59.55 69.94
C LEU A 436 11.11 -60.46 70.65
N PRO A 437 11.27 -60.71 71.97
CA PRO A 437 10.30 -61.50 72.73
C PRO A 437 8.88 -60.91 72.64
N GLY A 438 7.94 -61.69 72.10
CA GLY A 438 6.58 -61.27 71.77
C GLY A 438 6.39 -60.49 70.47
N GLY A 439 7.39 -60.50 69.60
CA GLY A 439 7.23 -60.19 68.19
C GLY A 439 6.44 -61.28 67.44
N GLU A 440 6.14 -61.02 66.17
CA GLU A 440 5.31 -61.88 65.33
C GLU A 440 5.94 -63.26 65.08
N ASP A 441 7.28 -63.32 65.04
CA ASP A 441 8.04 -64.54 64.79
C ASP A 441 8.28 -65.39 66.05
N ASP A 442 7.99 -64.87 67.26
CA ASP A 442 8.21 -65.57 68.53
C ASP A 442 7.28 -66.81 68.67
N GLU A 443 7.84 -67.97 68.32
CA GLU A 443 7.18 -69.27 68.34
C GLU A 443 6.71 -69.66 69.76
N GLU A 444 7.51 -69.36 70.78
CA GLU A 444 7.21 -69.72 72.18
C GLU A 444 6.05 -68.89 72.72
N TRP A 445 6.04 -67.58 72.46
CA TRP A 445 4.91 -66.73 72.83
C TRP A 445 3.69 -67.05 71.95
N ARG A 446 3.81 -67.28 70.63
CA ARG A 446 2.67 -67.77 69.83
C ARG A 446 2.05 -69.05 70.42
N GLN A 447 2.86 -70.00 70.86
CA GLN A 447 2.40 -71.21 71.54
C GLN A 447 1.77 -70.93 72.91
N TYR A 448 2.41 -70.15 73.78
CA TYR A 448 1.87 -69.77 75.10
C TYR A 448 0.53 -69.02 75.00
N ASN A 449 0.36 -68.16 73.99
CA ASN A 449 -0.90 -67.47 73.70
C ASN A 449 -2.02 -68.46 73.30
N LEU A 450 -1.66 -69.46 72.48
CA LEU A 450 -2.56 -70.53 72.06
C LEU A 450 -2.95 -71.44 73.23
N GLU A 451 -2.01 -71.76 74.12
CA GLU A 451 -2.26 -72.51 75.35
C GLU A 451 -3.13 -71.74 76.33
N LYS A 452 -2.89 -70.45 76.53
CA LYS A 452 -3.79 -69.58 77.31
C LYS A 452 -5.19 -69.54 76.71
N ARG A 453 -5.34 -69.45 75.39
CA ARG A 453 -6.66 -69.55 74.74
C ARG A 453 -7.34 -70.90 75.00
N ARG A 454 -6.60 -72.02 74.93
CA ARG A 454 -7.08 -73.37 75.26
C ARG A 454 -7.45 -73.53 76.75
N GLU A 455 -6.70 -72.92 77.66
CA GLU A 455 -7.04 -72.85 79.09
C GLU A 455 -8.36 -72.09 79.31
N TRP A 456 -8.51 -70.93 78.68
CA TRP A 456 -9.73 -70.12 78.78
C TRP A 456 -10.95 -70.90 78.27
N GLN A 457 -10.85 -71.54 77.10
CA GLN A 457 -11.90 -72.41 76.56
C GLN A 457 -12.17 -73.68 77.41
N ARG A 458 -11.21 -74.14 78.23
CA ARG A 458 -11.46 -75.19 79.23
C ARG A 458 -12.25 -74.63 80.41
N ARG A 459 -11.79 -73.53 81.03
CA ARG A 459 -12.50 -72.86 82.13
C ARG A 459 -13.92 -72.45 81.73
N GLU A 460 -14.11 -71.92 80.52
CA GLU A 460 -15.42 -71.54 80.00
C GLU A 460 -16.37 -72.74 79.91
N ARG A 461 -15.91 -73.89 79.41
CA ARG A 461 -16.70 -75.13 79.40
C ARG A 461 -16.97 -75.67 80.81
N GLU A 462 -16.00 -75.60 81.72
CA GLU A 462 -16.16 -75.98 83.12
C GLU A 462 -17.20 -75.09 83.83
N TRP A 463 -17.16 -73.77 83.61
CA TRP A 463 -18.13 -72.82 84.16
C TRP A 463 -19.52 -72.99 83.54
N ASN A 464 -19.64 -73.20 82.23
CA ASN A 464 -20.91 -73.50 81.58
C ASN A 464 -21.50 -74.83 82.07
N MET A 465 -20.67 -75.85 82.32
CA MET A 465 -21.13 -77.12 82.91
C MET A 465 -21.61 -76.94 84.36
N LYS A 466 -20.89 -76.16 85.18
CA LYS A 466 -21.33 -75.80 86.55
C LYS A 466 -22.64 -75.02 86.52
N LEU A 467 -22.76 -74.00 85.66
CA LEU A 467 -23.98 -73.22 85.50
C LEU A 467 -25.16 -74.09 85.05
N TYR A 468 -24.93 -75.04 84.13
CA TYR A 468 -25.94 -76.01 83.72
C TYR A 468 -26.39 -76.93 84.88
N GLN A 469 -25.45 -77.41 85.72
CA GLN A 469 -25.77 -78.20 86.91
C GLN A 469 -26.57 -77.40 87.94
N GLU A 470 -26.19 -76.15 88.23
CA GLU A 470 -26.95 -75.28 89.13
C GLU A 470 -28.33 -74.92 88.56
N THR A 471 -28.43 -74.66 87.26
CA THR A 471 -29.73 -74.43 86.59
C THR A 471 -30.62 -75.68 86.65
N LYS A 472 -30.04 -76.89 86.60
CA LYS A 472 -30.78 -78.14 86.79
C LYS A 472 -31.24 -78.31 88.23
N ARG A 473 -30.39 -78.03 89.23
CA ARG A 473 -30.76 -78.03 90.65
C ARG A 473 -31.88 -77.02 90.95
N ALA A 474 -31.80 -75.82 90.39
CA ALA A 474 -32.83 -74.80 90.53
C ALA A 474 -34.18 -75.31 90.01
N LYS A 475 -34.21 -75.96 88.83
CA LYS A 475 -35.44 -76.58 88.29
C LYS A 475 -35.96 -77.73 89.16
N GLU A 476 -35.08 -78.60 89.65
CA GLU A 476 -35.48 -79.69 90.57
C GLU A 476 -36.07 -79.15 91.88
N LEU A 477 -35.55 -78.01 92.37
CA LEU A 477 -36.11 -77.30 93.52
C LEU A 477 -37.44 -76.62 93.18
N ASP A 478 -37.56 -75.94 92.03
CA ASP A 478 -38.83 -75.34 91.57
C ASP A 478 -39.92 -76.40 91.37
N ASP A 479 -39.61 -77.56 90.79
CA ASP A 479 -40.53 -78.69 90.66
C ASP A 479 -40.97 -79.22 92.04
N SER A 480 -40.05 -79.27 93.01
CA SER A 480 -40.38 -79.63 94.39
C SER A 480 -41.27 -78.59 95.07
N LEU A 481 -41.03 -77.29 94.82
CA LEU A 481 -41.81 -76.18 95.36
C LEU A 481 -43.21 -76.15 94.74
N ASN A 482 -43.32 -76.36 93.43
CA ASN A 482 -44.59 -76.50 92.72
C ASN A 482 -45.39 -77.72 93.21
N SER A 483 -44.73 -78.85 93.50
CA SER A 483 -45.36 -80.02 94.12
C SER A 483 -45.91 -79.70 95.51
N ILE A 484 -45.15 -79.03 96.36
CA ILE A 484 -45.60 -78.56 97.68
C ILE A 484 -46.74 -77.54 97.55
N HIS A 485 -46.67 -76.62 96.58
CA HIS A 485 -47.73 -75.64 96.34
C HIS A 485 -49.03 -76.29 95.87
N ALA A 486 -48.94 -77.31 95.00
CA ALA A 486 -50.09 -78.11 94.58
C ALA A 486 -50.70 -78.92 95.74
N GLN A 487 -49.87 -79.47 96.64
CA GLN A 487 -50.34 -80.09 97.88
C GLN A 487 -51.05 -79.08 98.79
N LEU A 488 -50.51 -77.86 98.94
CA LEU A 488 -51.15 -76.78 99.70
C LEU A 488 -52.53 -76.41 99.13
N GLN A 489 -52.67 -76.32 97.80
CA GLN A 489 -53.95 -75.97 97.15
C GLN A 489 -55.04 -77.04 97.30
N GLN A 490 -54.68 -78.30 97.59
CA GLN A 490 -55.64 -79.37 97.86
C GLN A 490 -56.19 -79.34 99.30
N ILE A 491 -55.65 -78.49 100.18
CA ILE A 491 -56.18 -78.30 101.55
C ILE A 491 -57.44 -77.42 101.48
N PRO A 492 -58.61 -77.87 102.00
CA PRO A 492 -59.82 -77.06 101.98
C PRO A 492 -59.64 -75.72 102.69
N GLN A 493 -60.14 -74.63 102.08
CA GLN A 493 -60.03 -73.24 102.57
C GLN A 493 -60.47 -73.05 104.04
N ALA A 494 -61.33 -73.92 104.58
CA ALA A 494 -61.73 -73.93 105.99
C ALA A 494 -60.57 -74.17 106.98
N ALA A 495 -59.49 -74.85 106.58
CA ALA A 495 -58.34 -75.13 107.44
C ALA A 495 -57.29 -74.01 107.45
N PHE A 496 -57.24 -73.17 106.40
CA PHE A 496 -56.23 -72.12 106.27
C PHE A 496 -56.53 -70.86 107.10
N ALA A 497 -57.75 -70.71 107.61
CA ALA A 497 -58.15 -69.57 108.45
C ALA A 497 -57.55 -69.61 109.88
N LEU A 498 -56.99 -70.75 110.32
CA LEU A 498 -56.53 -70.96 111.70
C LEU A 498 -55.01 -70.76 111.92
N TYR A 499 -54.21 -70.58 110.87
CA TYR A 499 -52.75 -70.51 110.96
C TYR A 499 -52.15 -69.13 110.65
N ASN A 500 -52.97 -68.09 110.61
CA ASN A 500 -52.54 -66.72 110.29
C ASN A 500 -52.32 -65.88 111.56
N GLN A 501 -51.43 -66.31 112.47
CA GLN A 501 -50.93 -65.48 113.59
C GLN A 501 -49.66 -66.03 114.29
N ALA A 502 -48.49 -65.49 113.93
CA ALA A 502 -47.27 -65.32 114.77
C ALA A 502 -46.16 -64.65 113.92
N ASN A 503 -45.87 -63.35 114.08
CA ASN A 503 -44.87 -62.75 114.98
C ASN A 503 -43.38 -63.06 114.72
N THR A 504 -42.69 -62.12 114.05
CA THR A 504 -41.33 -61.56 114.36
C THR A 504 -40.08 -62.49 114.32
N PRO A 505 -38.84 -61.96 114.33
CA PRO A 505 -38.33 -60.60 114.09
C PRO A 505 -37.33 -60.53 112.91
N GLY A 506 -36.70 -59.36 112.66
CA GLY A 506 -35.85 -59.11 111.49
C GLY A 506 -34.36 -59.44 111.64
N ALA A 507 -33.63 -59.25 110.54
CA ALA A 507 -32.18 -59.15 110.49
C ALA A 507 -31.78 -58.15 109.37
N GLU A 508 -30.98 -57.14 109.71
CA GLU A 508 -30.31 -56.26 108.76
C GLU A 508 -29.16 -57.02 108.08
N PHE A 509 -28.86 -56.74 106.81
CA PHE A 509 -27.47 -56.81 106.32
C PHE A 509 -27.24 -55.91 105.10
N ASP A 510 -26.13 -55.20 105.16
CA ASP A 510 -25.75 -54.02 104.39
C ASP A 510 -25.75 -54.13 102.86
N THR A 511 -26.14 -53.01 102.23
CA THR A 511 -25.50 -52.53 101.00
C THR A 511 -24.08 -52.01 101.28
N PRO A 512 -23.09 -52.31 100.42
CA PRO A 512 -21.97 -51.38 100.27
C PRO A 512 -21.85 -50.79 98.86
N SER A 513 -21.69 -49.47 98.86
CA SER A 513 -20.90 -48.66 97.93
C SER A 513 -21.23 -48.68 96.42
N GLN A 514 -21.89 -47.60 95.99
CA GLN A 514 -21.41 -46.86 94.83
C GLN A 514 -19.91 -46.53 95.02
N ALA A 515 -19.08 -46.78 94.01
CA ALA A 515 -17.75 -46.18 93.90
C ALA A 515 -17.56 -45.64 92.47
N GLN A 516 -17.16 -44.37 92.37
CA GLN A 516 -17.04 -43.64 91.11
C GLN A 516 -15.76 -44.01 90.35
N ALA A 517 -15.85 -44.33 89.05
CA ALA A 517 -14.69 -44.44 88.14
C ALA A 517 -14.89 -43.64 86.84
N LYS A 518 -15.00 -42.33 87.03
CA LYS A 518 -14.94 -41.22 86.05
C LYS A 518 -13.80 -41.34 85.03
N ARG A 519 -14.10 -41.34 83.71
CA ARG A 519 -13.29 -40.88 82.52
C ARG A 519 -13.69 -41.65 81.24
N ARG A 520 -13.65 -41.11 80.02
CA ARG A 520 -13.61 -39.73 79.49
C ARG A 520 -14.00 -39.79 78.00
N SER A 521 -14.65 -38.75 77.47
CA SER A 521 -14.91 -38.60 76.03
C SER A 521 -13.70 -38.00 75.27
N HIS A 522 -13.72 -38.17 73.94
CA HIS A 522 -12.87 -37.51 72.91
C HIS A 522 -11.33 -37.69 72.98
N HIS A 523 -10.74 -38.16 71.87
CA HIS A 523 -10.17 -37.22 70.89
C HIS A 523 -10.18 -37.79 69.46
N SER A 524 -10.16 -36.90 68.47
CA SER A 524 -10.10 -37.17 67.04
C SER A 524 -9.11 -36.16 66.42
N LYS A 525 -8.40 -36.58 65.37
CA LYS A 525 -7.32 -35.88 64.65
C LYS A 525 -5.96 -35.86 65.36
N ARG A 526 -4.97 -36.49 64.74
CA ARG A 526 -4.16 -35.77 63.75
C ARG A 526 -3.88 -36.67 62.55
#